data_AF-A0A540NLR6-F1
#
_entry.id   AF-A0A540NLR6-F1
#
_cell.length_a   1.000
_cell.length_b   1.000
_cell.length_c   1.000
_cell.angle_alpha   90.00
_cell.angle_beta   90.00
_cell.angle_gamma   90.00
#
_symmetry.space_group_name_H-M   'P 1'
#
loop_
_entity.id
_entity.type
_entity.pdbx_description
1 polymer ?
#
loop_
_entity_poly.entity_id
_entity_poly.type
_entity_poly.pdbx_seq_one_letter_code
_entity_poly.pdbx_strand_id
1 'polypeptide(L)'
;MVNFYFNQIGWPSSLLTTEKESFVKNVLQKKKIAMDEFLMSESLTLRPGVEEFIDDAYKEGVPVVVLTTYSKSGNQIARSIVEKLGEERVSKLKIVGDKEVLQSLFNQLVNDIAISSGMDEQLSKEAIKAVSAEKERIFKELALLLKLILDIDTRPPESLEKIILALQAGAEVAGLPVCDCVLIAGSQSGVAGAERVGMPCVVLRSSLTARAEFPSANAIMDGFGGADLTIPKLLNKRRS
;
A
#
# COMPACT_ATOMS: atom_id res chain seq x y z
N MET A 1 1.08 10.60 -16.38
CA MET A 1 -0.34 10.65 -16.78
C MET A 1 -0.74 11.99 -17.41
N VAL A 2 -0.53 13.15 -16.73
CA VAL A 2 -0.89 14.48 -17.31
C VAL A 2 -0.13 14.79 -18.60
N ASN A 3 1.19 14.56 -18.64
CA ASN A 3 1.99 14.70 -19.87
C ASN A 3 1.46 13.81 -21.00
N PHE A 4 1.17 12.55 -20.68
CA PHE A 4 0.69 11.58 -21.66
C PHE A 4 -0.66 11.98 -22.25
N TYR A 5 -1.56 12.50 -21.41
CA TYR A 5 -2.85 13.03 -21.86
C TYR A 5 -2.66 14.18 -22.86
N PHE A 6 -1.91 15.23 -22.50
CA PHE A 6 -1.68 16.37 -23.40
C PHE A 6 -0.85 16.03 -24.64
N ASN A 7 0.03 15.03 -24.55
CA ASN A 7 0.74 14.52 -25.73
C ASN A 7 -0.19 13.82 -26.72
N GLN A 8 -1.27 13.19 -26.25
CA GLN A 8 -2.25 12.53 -27.11
C GLN A 8 -3.31 13.49 -27.67
N ILE A 9 -3.88 14.34 -26.81
CA ILE A 9 -5.01 15.20 -27.17
C ILE A 9 -4.58 16.60 -27.67
N GLY A 10 -3.29 16.94 -27.53
CA GLY A 10 -2.74 18.25 -27.83
C GLY A 10 -2.54 19.11 -26.59
N TRP A 11 -1.49 19.94 -26.63
CA TRP A 11 -1.21 20.93 -25.58
C TRP A 11 -1.98 22.23 -25.84
N PRO A 12 -2.33 23.01 -24.80
CA PRO A 12 -2.93 24.33 -24.99
C PRO A 12 -2.07 25.22 -25.89
N SER A 13 -2.68 25.86 -26.89
CA SER A 13 -1.96 26.67 -27.89
C SER A 13 -1.24 27.89 -27.30
N SER A 14 -1.70 28.37 -26.14
CA SER A 14 -1.09 29.48 -25.41
C SER A 14 0.11 29.07 -24.54
N LEU A 15 0.43 27.78 -24.44
CA LEU A 15 1.49 27.27 -23.55
C LEU A 15 2.79 27.05 -24.33
N LEU A 16 3.86 27.74 -23.93
CA LEU A 16 5.17 27.55 -24.55
C LEU A 16 5.76 26.18 -24.18
N THR A 17 6.55 25.59 -25.08
CA THR A 17 7.16 24.27 -24.85
C THR A 17 8.05 24.24 -23.60
N THR A 18 8.74 25.34 -23.30
CA THR A 18 9.58 25.52 -22.10
C THR A 18 8.78 25.54 -20.80
N GLU A 19 7.48 25.84 -20.86
CA GLU A 19 6.62 25.98 -19.68
C GLU A 19 5.84 24.70 -19.35
N LYS A 20 5.87 23.69 -20.25
CA LYS A 20 5.08 22.44 -20.11
C LYS A 20 5.32 21.75 -18.77
N GLU A 21 6.56 21.68 -18.31
CA GLU A 21 6.89 21.02 -17.04
C GLU A 21 6.31 21.79 -15.84
N SER A 22 6.50 23.12 -15.81
CA SER A 22 5.94 23.99 -14.78
C SER A 22 4.42 23.93 -14.75
N PHE A 23 3.79 23.95 -15.92
CA PHE A 23 2.34 23.81 -16.07
C PHE A 23 1.84 22.50 -15.45
N VAL A 24 2.49 21.38 -15.76
CA VAL A 24 2.11 20.06 -15.23
C VAL A 24 2.27 20.00 -13.71
N LYS A 25 3.37 20.56 -13.18
CA LYS A 25 3.58 20.69 -11.73
C LYS A 25 2.45 21.50 -11.08
N ASN A 26 2.08 22.63 -11.67
CA ASN A 26 0.97 23.48 -11.20
C ASN A 26 -0.38 22.76 -11.22
N VAL A 27 -0.69 22.05 -12.31
CA VAL A 27 -1.93 21.27 -12.43
C VAL A 27 -1.99 20.18 -11.35
N LEU A 28 -0.91 19.43 -11.16
CA LEU A 28 -0.83 18.39 -10.14
C LEU A 28 -0.92 18.96 -8.71
N GLN A 29 -0.33 20.12 -8.46
CA GLN A 29 -0.42 20.82 -7.17
C GLN A 29 -1.85 21.29 -6.91
N LYS A 30 -2.50 21.96 -7.86
CA LYS A 30 -3.91 22.39 -7.73
C LYS A 30 -4.85 21.20 -7.55
N LYS A 31 -4.63 20.11 -8.29
CA LYS A 31 -5.35 18.85 -8.09
C LYS A 31 -5.20 18.32 -6.67
N LYS A 32 -3.98 18.34 -6.13
CA LYS A 32 -3.73 17.87 -4.75
C LYS A 32 -4.50 18.71 -3.74
N ILE A 33 -4.42 20.04 -3.83
CA ILE A 33 -5.12 20.96 -2.93
C ILE A 33 -6.64 20.71 -2.98
N ALA A 34 -7.22 20.67 -4.18
CA ALA A 34 -8.65 20.42 -4.33
C ALA A 34 -9.07 19.03 -3.82
N MET A 35 -8.21 18.01 -3.97
CA MET A 35 -8.45 16.68 -3.41
C MET A 35 -8.41 16.69 -1.88
N ASP A 36 -7.44 17.39 -1.30
CA ASP A 36 -7.31 17.51 0.16
C ASP A 36 -8.52 18.26 0.75
N GLU A 37 -8.96 19.35 0.11
CA GLU A 37 -10.20 20.07 0.49
C GLU A 37 -11.44 19.17 0.40
N PHE A 38 -11.54 18.38 -0.68
CA PHE A 38 -12.64 17.43 -0.86
C PHE A 38 -12.64 16.31 0.20
N LEU A 39 -11.47 15.78 0.56
CA LEU A 39 -11.31 14.78 1.62
C LEU A 39 -11.73 15.29 3.00
N MET A 40 -11.59 16.60 3.23
CA MET A 40 -12.02 17.27 4.46
C MET A 40 -13.51 17.65 4.46
N SER A 41 -14.22 17.44 3.34
CA SER A 41 -15.66 17.70 3.26
C SER A 41 -16.47 16.50 3.74
N GLU A 42 -17.67 16.73 4.27
CA GLU A 42 -18.55 15.66 4.77
C GLU A 42 -19.14 14.77 3.65
N SER A 43 -18.95 15.15 2.39
CA SER A 43 -19.59 14.53 1.22
C SER A 43 -19.13 13.10 0.91
N LEU A 44 -18.00 12.67 1.49
CA LEU A 44 -17.47 11.33 1.29
C LEU A 44 -18.27 10.29 2.08
N THR A 45 -18.59 9.21 1.39
CA THR A 45 -19.26 8.05 1.97
C THR A 45 -18.33 6.84 1.92
N LEU A 46 -18.45 6.00 2.94
CA LEU A 46 -17.82 4.69 2.92
C LEU A 46 -18.48 3.84 1.83
N ARG A 47 -17.70 2.89 1.30
CA ARG A 47 -18.25 1.96 0.32
C ARG A 47 -19.36 1.13 0.99
N PRO A 48 -20.53 0.96 0.34
CA PRO A 48 -21.60 0.12 0.89
C PRO A 48 -21.09 -1.26 1.30
N GLY A 49 -21.49 -1.71 2.49
CA GLY A 49 -21.11 -3.00 3.06
C GLY A 49 -19.74 -3.05 3.74
N VAL A 50 -18.91 -1.99 3.69
CA VAL A 50 -17.58 -2.04 4.33
C VAL A 50 -17.65 -2.11 5.85
N GLU A 51 -18.63 -1.44 6.46
CA GLU A 51 -18.80 -1.46 7.91
C GLU A 51 -19.18 -2.85 8.41
N GLU A 52 -20.17 -3.48 7.75
CA GLU A 52 -20.58 -4.86 8.02
C GLU A 52 -19.42 -5.84 7.79
N PHE A 53 -18.64 -5.64 6.72
CA PHE A 53 -17.47 -6.46 6.43
C PHE A 53 -16.41 -6.38 7.54
N ILE A 54 -16.16 -5.17 8.07
CA ILE A 54 -15.24 -4.95 9.19
C ILE A 54 -15.78 -5.62 10.46
N ASP A 55 -17.08 -5.47 10.74
CA ASP A 55 -17.72 -6.07 11.91
C ASP A 55 -17.65 -7.60 11.86
N ASP A 56 -17.92 -8.19 10.69
CA ASP A 56 -17.84 -9.62 10.47
C ASP A 56 -16.40 -10.14 10.56
N ALA A 57 -15.41 -9.36 10.12
CA ALA A 57 -14.00 -9.71 10.29
C ALA A 57 -13.67 -9.87 11.78
N TYR A 58 -14.12 -8.93 12.61
CA TYR A 58 -13.89 -9.00 14.05
C TYR A 58 -14.63 -10.16 14.72
N LYS A 59 -15.87 -10.45 14.32
CA LYS A 59 -16.61 -11.61 14.83
C LYS A 59 -15.88 -12.93 14.55
N GLU A 60 -15.26 -13.05 13.38
CA GLU A 60 -14.46 -14.21 12.96
C GLU A 60 -13.01 -14.17 13.49
N GLY A 61 -12.63 -13.16 14.28
CA GLY A 61 -11.29 -13.01 14.85
C GLY A 61 -10.21 -12.66 13.82
N VAL A 62 -10.59 -12.09 12.67
CA VAL A 62 -9.68 -11.68 11.60
C VAL A 62 -9.26 -10.22 11.81
N PRO A 63 -7.96 -9.93 12.02
CA PRO A 63 -7.48 -8.55 12.16
C PRO A 63 -7.64 -7.75 10.86
N VAL A 64 -8.12 -6.51 10.97
CA VAL A 64 -8.25 -5.59 9.84
C VAL A 64 -7.23 -4.45 9.98
N VAL A 65 -6.44 -4.26 8.92
CA VAL A 65 -5.45 -3.19 8.83
C VAL A 65 -5.76 -2.32 7.61
N VAL A 66 -5.81 -1.01 7.80
CA VAL A 66 -6.00 -0.02 6.74
C VAL A 66 -4.69 0.67 6.44
N LEU A 67 -4.28 0.64 5.18
CA LEU A 67 -3.04 1.23 4.72
C LEU A 67 -3.32 2.53 3.97
N THR A 68 -2.85 3.67 4.47
CA THR A 68 -3.10 4.99 3.86
C THR A 68 -1.88 5.59 3.14
N THR A 69 -0.70 5.01 3.35
CA THR A 69 0.61 5.40 2.79
C THR A 69 0.73 5.31 1.27
N TYR A 70 -0.21 4.61 0.62
CA TYR A 70 -0.36 4.60 -0.84
C TYR A 70 -0.69 5.97 -1.43
N SER A 71 -1.20 6.89 -0.62
CA SER A 71 -1.70 8.17 -1.06
C SER A 71 -0.81 9.32 -0.61
N LYS A 72 -0.67 10.32 -1.48
CA LYS A 72 -0.03 11.61 -1.15
C LYS A 72 -0.80 12.42 -0.08
N SER A 73 -1.99 11.95 0.28
CA SER A 73 -2.92 12.54 1.24
C SER A 73 -3.30 11.52 2.33
N GLY A 74 -2.38 10.61 2.66
CA GLY A 74 -2.63 9.49 3.59
C GLY A 74 -3.15 9.93 4.96
N ASN A 75 -2.65 11.05 5.50
CA ASN A 75 -3.10 11.58 6.79
C ASN A 75 -4.56 12.08 6.73
N GLN A 76 -4.94 12.79 5.68
CA GLN A 76 -6.31 13.26 5.48
C GLN A 76 -7.27 12.08 5.29
N ILE A 77 -6.84 11.07 4.54
CA ILE A 77 -7.61 9.83 4.36
C ILE A 77 -7.79 9.10 5.68
N ALA A 78 -6.72 8.93 6.46
CA ALA A 78 -6.78 8.29 7.77
C ALA A 78 -7.79 8.99 8.68
N ARG A 79 -7.73 10.32 8.74
CA ARG A 79 -8.68 11.14 9.51
C ARG A 79 -10.12 10.94 9.04
N SER A 80 -10.37 11.02 7.73
CA SER A 80 -11.71 10.81 7.15
C SER A 80 -12.26 9.41 7.46
N ILE A 81 -11.42 8.38 7.40
CA ILE A 81 -11.79 7.01 7.76
C ILE A 81 -12.18 6.91 9.24
N VAL A 82 -11.40 7.52 10.14
CA VAL A 82 -11.69 7.53 11.57
C VAL A 82 -13.02 8.22 11.87
N GLU A 83 -13.25 9.38 11.26
CA GLU A 83 -14.50 10.14 11.41
C GLU A 83 -15.72 9.35 10.90
N LYS A 84 -15.58 8.60 9.80
CA LYS A 84 -16.70 7.86 9.19
C LYS A 84 -16.98 6.50 9.81
N LEU A 85 -15.96 5.76 10.25
CA LEU A 85 -16.16 4.45 10.89
C LEU A 85 -16.64 4.56 12.34
N GLY A 86 -16.39 5.71 12.99
CA GLY A 86 -16.70 5.93 14.39
C GLY A 86 -15.68 5.29 15.33
N GLU A 87 -15.62 5.82 16.56
CA GLU A 87 -14.60 5.44 17.56
C GLU A 87 -14.65 3.94 17.92
N GLU A 88 -15.84 3.33 17.94
CA GLU A 88 -16.00 1.92 18.32
C GLU A 88 -15.26 0.99 17.36
N ARG A 89 -15.43 1.18 16.04
CA ARG A 89 -14.75 0.35 15.02
C ARG A 89 -13.28 0.70 14.91
N VAL A 90 -12.94 1.99 15.03
CA VAL A 90 -11.55 2.45 14.98
C VAL A 90 -10.73 1.89 16.13
N SER A 91 -11.30 1.71 17.33
CA SER A 91 -10.60 1.11 18.47
C SER A 91 -10.12 -0.33 18.21
N LYS A 92 -10.79 -1.04 17.28
CA LYS A 92 -10.48 -2.41 16.88
C LYS A 92 -9.59 -2.46 15.63
N LEU A 93 -9.54 -1.37 14.87
CA LEU A 93 -8.88 -1.27 13.57
C LEU A 93 -7.48 -0.67 13.71
N LYS A 94 -6.53 -1.17 12.92
CA LYS A 94 -5.18 -0.59 12.87
C LYS A 94 -5.00 0.19 11.58
N ILE A 95 -4.62 1.46 11.69
CA ILE A 95 -4.31 2.31 10.53
C ILE A 95 -2.79 2.46 10.44
N VAL A 96 -2.24 2.19 9.26
CA VAL A 96 -0.82 2.34 8.96
C VAL A 96 -0.67 3.51 7.99
N GLY A 97 -0.15 4.61 8.51
CA GLY A 97 0.28 5.79 7.77
C GLY A 97 1.81 5.87 7.68
N ASP A 98 2.32 7.04 7.25
CA ASP A 98 3.75 7.20 6.97
C ASP A 98 4.60 7.01 8.23
N LYS A 99 4.06 7.37 9.40
CA LYS A 99 4.74 7.24 10.69
C LYS A 99 4.95 5.79 11.07
N GLU A 100 3.92 4.97 10.93
CA GLU A 100 3.94 3.55 11.26
C GLU A 100 4.88 2.79 10.31
N VAL A 101 4.91 3.16 9.02
CA VAL A 101 5.89 2.62 8.07
C VAL A 101 7.31 2.99 8.47
N LEU A 102 7.57 4.24 8.83
CA LEU A 102 8.90 4.69 9.25
C LEU A 102 9.41 3.94 10.49
N GLN A 103 8.50 3.60 11.41
CA GLN A 103 8.80 2.88 12.64
C GLN A 103 8.87 1.36 12.47
N SER A 104 8.40 0.82 11.35
CA SER A 104 8.44 -0.62 11.09
C SER A 104 9.86 -1.17 11.11
N LEU A 105 10.01 -2.38 11.68
CA LEU A 105 11.29 -3.09 11.71
C LEU A 105 11.82 -3.32 10.29
N PHE A 106 10.92 -3.52 9.34
CA PHE A 106 11.29 -3.69 7.95
C PHE A 106 11.91 -2.43 7.33
N ASN A 107 11.36 -1.25 7.59
CA ASN A 107 11.95 -0.01 7.11
C ASN A 107 13.32 0.26 7.77
N GLN A 108 13.46 -0.05 9.06
CA GLN A 108 14.76 0.03 9.75
C GLN A 108 15.79 -0.89 9.10
N LEU A 109 15.40 -2.13 8.82
CA LEU A 109 16.23 -3.12 8.12
C LEU A 109 16.69 -2.64 6.74
N VAL A 110 15.78 -2.10 5.93
CA VAL A 110 16.10 -1.59 4.60
C VAL A 110 17.10 -0.43 4.68
N ASN A 111 16.94 0.47 5.65
CA ASN A 111 17.88 1.55 5.87
C ASN A 111 19.25 1.05 6.33
N ASP A 112 19.31 0.08 7.25
CA ASP A 112 20.57 -0.50 7.74
C ASP A 112 21.33 -1.22 6.62
N ILE A 113 20.61 -1.94 5.74
CA ILE A 113 21.21 -2.60 4.57
C ILE A 113 21.71 -1.55 3.57
N ALA A 114 20.91 -0.51 3.27
CA ALA A 114 21.32 0.58 2.39
C ALA A 114 22.59 1.29 2.90
N ILE A 115 22.69 1.52 4.21
CA ILE A 115 23.85 2.11 4.86
C ILE A 115 25.07 1.15 4.79
N SER A 116 24.86 -0.16 4.99
CA SER A 116 25.94 -1.17 4.88
C SER A 116 26.48 -1.33 3.46
N SER A 117 25.65 -1.10 2.45
CA SER A 117 26.05 -1.17 1.04
C SER A 117 26.87 0.04 0.58
N GLY A 118 26.97 1.08 1.43
CA GLY A 118 27.67 2.33 1.16
C GLY A 118 28.92 2.60 2.02
N MET A 119 29.38 1.68 2.87
CA MET A 119 30.55 1.91 3.73
C MET A 119 31.41 0.65 3.94
N ASP A 120 32.73 0.84 3.88
CA ASP A 120 33.79 -0.18 3.84
C ASP A 120 33.63 -1.39 4.80
N GLU A 121 34.02 -2.55 4.27
CA GLU A 121 33.87 -3.94 4.71
C GLU A 121 34.54 -4.32 6.06
N GLN A 122 34.85 -3.36 6.94
CA GLN A 122 35.70 -3.63 8.11
C GLN A 122 35.06 -3.40 9.49
N LEU A 123 33.90 -2.77 9.58
CA LEU A 123 33.25 -2.47 10.88
C LEU A 123 32.04 -3.36 11.23
N SER A 124 31.61 -4.24 10.32
CA SER A 124 30.41 -5.07 10.48
C SER A 124 30.62 -6.36 11.30
N LYS A 125 31.85 -6.70 11.71
CA LYS A 125 32.15 -8.00 12.35
C LYS A 125 31.88 -8.07 13.85
N GLU A 126 31.74 -6.95 14.56
CA GLU A 126 31.51 -6.95 16.02
C GLU A 126 30.03 -6.81 16.41
N ALA A 127 29.20 -6.14 15.61
CA ALA A 127 27.78 -5.94 15.90
C ALA A 127 26.93 -7.22 15.68
N ILE A 128 27.39 -8.14 14.82
CA ILE A 128 26.65 -9.36 14.44
C ILE A 128 26.69 -10.44 15.54
N LYS A 129 27.60 -10.32 16.53
CA LYS A 129 27.82 -11.39 17.52
C LYS A 129 26.74 -11.48 18.62
N ALA A 130 25.79 -10.54 18.69
CA ALA A 130 24.91 -10.38 19.85
C ALA A 130 23.41 -10.61 19.60
N VAL A 131 22.96 -10.88 18.37
CA VAL A 131 21.52 -11.09 18.09
C VAL A 131 21.31 -12.48 17.48
N SER A 132 20.61 -13.31 18.26
CA SER A 132 20.45 -14.77 18.13
C SER A 132 20.39 -15.35 16.72
N ALA A 133 21.09 -16.47 16.53
CA ALA A 133 21.26 -17.21 15.27
C ALA A 133 19.95 -17.59 14.54
N GLU A 134 18.81 -17.63 15.22
CA GLU A 134 17.49 -17.85 14.61
C GLU A 134 16.96 -16.59 13.91
N LYS A 135 17.16 -15.41 14.53
CA LYS A 135 16.86 -14.10 13.93
C LYS A 135 17.76 -13.87 12.73
N GLU A 136 19.03 -14.28 12.78
CA GLU A 136 19.98 -14.11 11.68
C GLU A 136 19.63 -14.96 10.46
N ARG A 137 19.04 -16.15 10.63
CA ARG A 137 18.56 -16.98 9.52
C ARG A 137 17.36 -16.36 8.83
N ILE A 138 16.36 -15.92 9.59
CA ILE A 138 15.18 -15.20 9.06
C ILE A 138 15.63 -13.88 8.41
N PHE A 139 16.58 -13.16 9.03
CA PHE A 139 17.16 -11.93 8.52
C PHE A 139 17.94 -12.15 7.22
N LYS A 140 18.71 -13.23 7.10
CA LYS A 140 19.39 -13.62 5.85
C LYS A 140 18.39 -14.02 4.77
N GLU A 141 17.33 -14.73 5.14
CA GLU A 141 16.29 -15.17 4.20
C GLU A 141 15.46 -13.97 3.70
N LEU A 142 15.11 -13.03 4.58
CA LEU A 142 14.46 -11.75 4.24
C LEU A 142 15.38 -10.79 3.49
N ALA A 143 16.67 -10.73 3.83
CA ALA A 143 17.66 -9.94 3.10
C ALA A 143 17.95 -10.52 1.71
N LEU A 144 17.92 -11.84 1.55
CA LEU A 144 18.01 -12.51 0.25
C LEU A 144 16.72 -12.31 -0.56
N LEU A 145 15.54 -12.34 0.08
CA LEU A 145 14.27 -11.99 -0.55
C LEU A 145 14.27 -10.52 -0.99
N LEU A 146 14.71 -9.61 -0.13
CA LEU A 146 14.91 -8.19 -0.41
C LEU A 146 15.91 -7.96 -1.55
N LYS A 147 17.02 -8.70 -1.54
CA LYS A 147 18.02 -8.64 -2.61
C LYS A 147 17.45 -9.19 -3.91
N LEU A 148 16.65 -10.25 -3.89
CA LEU A 148 15.96 -10.78 -5.07
C LEU A 148 14.86 -9.82 -5.58
N ILE A 149 14.22 -9.08 -4.68
CA ILE A 149 13.29 -7.99 -4.97
C ILE A 149 14.05 -6.79 -5.61
N LEU A 150 15.31 -6.55 -5.23
CA LEU A 150 16.09 -5.40 -5.70
C LEU A 150 17.07 -5.72 -6.84
N ASP A 151 17.44 -6.98 -7.06
CA ASP A 151 18.29 -7.48 -8.15
C ASP A 151 17.44 -7.96 -9.33
N ILE A 152 16.88 -6.98 -10.05
CA ILE A 152 16.83 -6.93 -11.51
C ILE A 152 17.05 -5.46 -11.82
N ASP A 153 17.79 -5.15 -12.89
CA ASP A 153 18.23 -3.84 -13.44
C ASP A 153 17.11 -2.77 -13.68
N THR A 154 16.17 -2.68 -12.75
CA THR A 154 14.89 -1.98 -12.75
C THR A 154 14.58 -1.65 -11.30
N ARG A 155 15.16 -0.56 -10.78
CA ARG A 155 14.70 0.01 -9.50
C ARG A 155 13.19 0.22 -9.62
N PRO A 156 12.37 -0.31 -8.69
CA PRO A 156 10.94 -0.07 -8.72
C PRO A 156 10.72 1.46 -8.71
N PRO A 157 9.74 1.98 -9.47
CA PRO A 157 9.42 3.41 -9.38
C PRO A 157 9.17 3.75 -7.90
N GLU A 158 9.59 4.92 -7.43
CA GLU A 158 9.50 5.34 -6.01
C GLU A 158 8.11 5.08 -5.38
N SER A 159 7.06 5.07 -6.20
CA SER A 159 5.72 4.68 -5.79
C SER A 159 5.65 3.22 -5.31
N LEU A 160 6.21 2.26 -6.06
CA LEU A 160 6.13 0.82 -5.77
C LEU A 160 6.97 0.43 -4.54
N GLU A 161 8.09 1.10 -4.27
CA GLU A 161 8.86 0.88 -3.04
C GLU A 161 8.03 1.24 -1.80
N LYS A 162 7.37 2.42 -1.81
CA LYS A 162 6.45 2.83 -0.74
C LYS A 162 5.32 1.84 -0.54
N ILE A 163 4.82 1.27 -1.64
CA ILE A 163 3.79 0.23 -1.60
C ILE A 163 4.27 -1.02 -0.87
N ILE A 164 5.47 -1.50 -1.19
CA ILE A 164 6.06 -2.69 -0.59
C ILE A 164 6.26 -2.46 0.91
N LEU A 165 6.89 -1.34 1.28
CA LEU A 165 7.10 -0.96 2.68
C LEU A 165 5.78 -0.90 3.47
N ALA A 166 4.73 -0.34 2.85
CA ALA A 166 3.40 -0.27 3.45
C ALA A 166 2.76 -1.64 3.69
N LEU A 167 2.86 -2.57 2.73
CA LEU A 167 2.33 -3.93 2.88
C LEU A 167 3.05 -4.68 4.01
N GLN A 168 4.37 -4.53 4.09
CA GLN A 168 5.17 -5.18 5.11
C GLN A 168 4.90 -4.62 6.51
N ALA A 169 4.85 -3.29 6.65
CA ALA A 169 4.44 -2.65 7.89
C ALA A 169 3.02 -3.05 8.29
N GLY A 170 2.10 -3.18 7.32
CA GLY A 170 0.75 -3.69 7.55
C GLY A 170 0.72 -5.09 8.17
N ALA A 171 1.51 -6.01 7.61
CA ALA A 171 1.63 -7.38 8.11
C ALA A 171 2.27 -7.43 9.51
N GLU A 172 3.33 -6.63 9.74
CA GLU A 172 3.97 -6.48 11.05
C GLU A 172 2.98 -5.97 12.11
N VAL A 173 2.20 -4.94 11.77
CA VAL A 173 1.15 -4.39 12.64
C VAL A 173 0.02 -5.38 12.88
N ALA A 174 -0.30 -6.24 11.90
CA ALA A 174 -1.22 -7.36 12.08
C ALA A 174 -0.65 -8.49 12.96
N GLY A 175 0.68 -8.56 13.11
CA GLY A 175 1.37 -9.66 13.80
C GLY A 175 1.36 -10.97 13.01
N LEU A 176 1.22 -10.89 11.68
CA LEU A 176 1.12 -12.04 10.78
C LEU A 176 2.19 -11.95 9.68
N PRO A 177 2.67 -13.09 9.15
CA PRO A 177 3.54 -13.07 7.99
C PRO A 177 2.77 -12.59 6.75
N VAL A 178 3.48 -11.98 5.80
CA VAL A 178 2.89 -11.38 4.59
C VAL A 178 2.05 -12.37 3.79
N CYS A 179 2.47 -13.62 3.69
CA CYS A 179 1.75 -14.68 2.97
C CYS A 179 0.42 -15.10 3.64
N ASP A 180 0.25 -14.78 4.93
CA ASP A 180 -0.97 -15.06 5.69
C ASP A 180 -1.97 -13.91 5.69
N CYS A 181 -1.58 -12.77 5.10
CA CYS A 181 -2.43 -11.61 4.89
C CYS A 181 -3.06 -11.64 3.50
N VAL A 182 -4.25 -11.07 3.36
CA VAL A 182 -4.89 -10.84 2.05
C VAL A 182 -5.03 -9.35 1.83
N LEU A 183 -4.41 -8.82 0.76
CA LEU A 183 -4.60 -7.43 0.36
C LEU A 183 -5.96 -7.26 -0.33
N ILE A 184 -6.72 -6.27 0.09
CA ILE A 184 -7.88 -5.78 -0.66
C ILE A 184 -7.47 -4.49 -1.38
N ALA A 185 -7.26 -4.56 -2.70
CA ALA A 185 -6.75 -3.44 -3.50
C ALA A 185 -7.80 -2.86 -4.45
N GLY A 186 -7.72 -1.56 -4.72
CA GLY A 186 -8.56 -0.89 -5.73
C GLY A 186 -7.83 -0.52 -7.02
N SER A 187 -6.52 -0.79 -7.11
CA SER A 187 -5.65 -0.31 -8.19
C SER A 187 -4.53 -1.29 -8.56
N GLN A 188 -4.01 -1.16 -9.78
CA GLN A 188 -2.94 -2.02 -10.31
C GLN A 188 -1.65 -1.89 -9.52
N SER A 189 -1.37 -0.72 -8.96
CA SER A 189 -0.17 -0.50 -8.15
C SER A 189 -0.21 -1.31 -6.85
N GLY A 190 -1.39 -1.44 -6.23
CA GLY A 190 -1.56 -2.29 -5.05
C GLY A 190 -1.36 -3.77 -5.39
N VAL A 191 -1.95 -4.22 -6.51
CA VAL A 191 -1.78 -5.60 -7.01
C VAL A 191 -0.32 -5.93 -7.30
N ALA A 192 0.39 -5.06 -8.02
CA ALA A 192 1.81 -5.24 -8.32
C ALA A 192 2.67 -5.27 -7.05
N GLY A 193 2.31 -4.47 -6.04
CA GLY A 193 2.93 -4.52 -4.72
C GLY A 193 2.76 -5.86 -4.02
N ALA A 194 1.51 -6.35 -4.00
CA ALA A 194 1.14 -7.59 -3.36
C ALA A 194 1.85 -8.80 -4.00
N GLU A 195 1.84 -8.85 -5.33
CA GLU A 195 2.57 -9.85 -6.12
C GLU A 195 4.06 -9.85 -5.75
N ARG A 196 4.66 -8.67 -5.62
CA ARG A 196 6.09 -8.53 -5.31
C ARG A 196 6.47 -9.04 -3.92
N VAL A 197 5.57 -8.97 -2.96
CA VAL A 197 5.80 -9.46 -1.59
C VAL A 197 5.20 -10.84 -1.34
N GLY A 198 4.57 -11.45 -2.35
CA GLY A 198 3.89 -12.75 -2.20
C GLY A 198 2.64 -12.68 -1.32
N MET A 199 1.97 -11.54 -1.24
CA MET A 199 0.70 -11.38 -0.52
C MET A 199 -0.48 -11.69 -1.47
N PRO A 200 -1.36 -12.64 -1.15
CA PRO A 200 -2.61 -12.83 -1.88
C PRO A 200 -3.38 -11.52 -2.00
N CYS A 201 -3.93 -11.23 -3.18
CA CYS A 201 -4.60 -9.97 -3.49
C CYS A 201 -5.99 -10.20 -4.08
N VAL A 202 -7.00 -9.58 -3.47
CA VAL A 202 -8.35 -9.46 -4.02
C VAL A 202 -8.55 -8.01 -4.47
N VAL A 203 -8.98 -7.84 -5.72
CA VAL A 203 -9.30 -6.52 -6.24
C VAL A 203 -10.76 -6.20 -6.01
N LEU A 204 -11.02 -5.03 -5.44
CA LEU A 204 -12.34 -4.42 -5.41
C LEU A 204 -12.40 -3.31 -6.46
N ARG A 205 -13.12 -3.55 -7.56
CA ARG A 205 -13.26 -2.56 -8.63
C ARG A 205 -14.04 -1.34 -8.16
N SER A 206 -13.78 -0.21 -8.77
CA SER A 206 -14.60 1.00 -8.69
C SER A 206 -15.12 1.32 -10.09
N SER A 207 -15.97 2.34 -10.23
CA SER A 207 -16.37 2.85 -11.54
C SER A 207 -15.18 3.22 -12.43
N LEU A 208 -14.07 3.67 -11.83
CA LEU A 208 -12.83 4.03 -12.53
C LEU A 208 -12.03 2.81 -13.03
N THR A 209 -12.20 1.66 -12.37
CA THR A 209 -11.47 0.43 -12.69
C THR A 209 -12.37 -0.67 -13.26
N ALA A 210 -13.60 -0.34 -13.65
CA ALA A 210 -14.58 -1.30 -14.19
C ALA A 210 -14.06 -2.06 -15.43
N ARG A 211 -13.27 -1.38 -16.27
CA ARG A 211 -12.64 -1.92 -17.49
C ARG A 211 -11.17 -2.29 -17.33
N ALA A 212 -10.62 -2.15 -16.12
CA ALA A 212 -9.22 -2.50 -15.87
C ALA A 212 -9.09 -4.01 -15.66
N GLU A 213 -7.98 -4.57 -16.15
CA GLU A 213 -7.62 -5.96 -15.96
C GLU A 213 -6.57 -6.08 -14.85
N PHE A 214 -6.68 -7.14 -14.04
CA PHE A 214 -5.81 -7.40 -12.90
C PHE A 214 -5.33 -8.86 -12.94
N PRO A 215 -4.44 -9.22 -13.88
CA PRO A 215 -4.08 -10.62 -14.13
C PRO A 215 -3.41 -11.29 -12.92
N SER A 216 -2.67 -10.54 -12.10
CA SER A 216 -1.99 -11.05 -10.90
C SER A 216 -2.89 -11.08 -9.65
N ALA A 217 -4.17 -10.71 -9.74
CA ALA A 217 -5.09 -10.76 -8.61
C ALA A 217 -5.72 -12.16 -8.46
N ASN A 218 -5.82 -12.65 -7.23
CA ASN A 218 -6.44 -13.95 -6.91
C ASN A 218 -7.96 -13.93 -7.14
N ALA A 219 -8.59 -12.76 -7.01
CA ALA A 219 -10.00 -12.56 -7.32
C ALA A 219 -10.30 -11.09 -7.62
N ILE A 220 -11.37 -10.86 -8.36
CA ILE A 220 -11.90 -9.53 -8.66
C ILE A 220 -13.36 -9.51 -8.20
N MET A 221 -13.73 -8.47 -7.45
CA MET A 221 -15.04 -8.28 -6.82
C MET A 221 -15.53 -6.85 -7.08
N ASP A 222 -16.85 -6.64 -7.03
CA ASP A 222 -17.47 -5.33 -7.31
C ASP A 222 -18.01 -4.62 -6.07
N GLY A 223 -17.85 -5.21 -4.88
CA GLY A 223 -18.36 -4.62 -3.65
C GLY A 223 -18.06 -5.44 -2.40
N PHE A 224 -18.56 -4.96 -1.27
CA PHE A 224 -18.63 -5.73 -0.03
C PHE A 224 -20.04 -6.29 0.15
N GLY A 225 -20.14 -7.48 0.75
CA GLY A 225 -21.42 -8.11 1.11
C GLY A 225 -22.05 -8.98 0.01
N GLY A 226 -23.09 -9.74 0.39
CA GLY A 226 -23.93 -10.52 -0.52
C GLY A 226 -23.18 -11.39 -1.54
N ALA A 227 -23.41 -11.09 -2.82
CA ALA A 227 -22.80 -11.79 -3.95
C ALA A 227 -21.30 -11.48 -4.15
N ASP A 228 -20.80 -10.39 -3.57
CA ASP A 228 -19.40 -9.94 -3.70
C ASP A 228 -18.54 -10.40 -2.50
N LEU A 229 -17.63 -9.55 -2.01
CA LEU A 229 -16.63 -9.89 -1.02
C LEU A 229 -17.22 -9.99 0.39
N THR A 230 -17.11 -11.18 0.98
CA THR A 230 -17.46 -11.48 2.37
C THR A 230 -16.28 -12.17 3.07
N ILE A 231 -16.25 -12.14 4.40
CA ILE A 231 -15.18 -12.78 5.18
C ILE A 231 -15.08 -14.30 4.90
N PRO A 232 -16.17 -15.08 4.84
CA PRO A 232 -16.10 -16.49 4.47
C PRO A 232 -15.48 -16.72 3.08
N LYS A 233 -15.80 -15.87 2.09
CA LYS A 233 -15.19 -15.96 0.76
C LYS A 233 -13.71 -15.61 0.79
N LEU A 234 -13.32 -14.61 1.58
CA LEU A 234 -11.92 -14.21 1.74
C LEU A 234 -11.09 -15.32 2.41
N LEU A 235 -11.61 -15.94 3.46
CA LEU A 235 -10.94 -17.05 4.16
C LEU A 235 -10.73 -18.27 3.25
N ASN A 236 -11.68 -18.57 2.37
CA ASN A 236 -11.53 -19.63 1.37
C ASN A 236 -10.43 -19.33 0.34
N LYS A 237 -10.14 -18.05 0.07
CA LYS A 237 -9.12 -17.62 -0.90
C LYS A 237 -7.69 -17.63 -0.36
N ARG A 238 -7.51 -17.69 0.97
CA ARG A 238 -6.17 -17.85 1.58
C ARG A 238 -5.56 -19.24 1.34
N ARG A 239 -6.37 -20.23 0.97
CA ARG A 239 -5.96 -21.65 0.83
C ARG A 239 -5.69 -22.10 -0.63
N SER A 240 -5.77 -21.20 -1.61
CA SER A 240 -5.55 -21.52 -3.04
C SER A 240 -4.29 -20.86 -3.57
#